data_AF-A0A9E5FDC6-F1
#
_entry.id   AF-A0A9E5FDC6-F1
#
_cell.length_a   1.000
_cell.length_b   1.000
_cell.length_c   1.000
_cell.angle_alpha   90.00
_cell.angle_beta   90.00
_cell.angle_gamma   90.00
#
_symmetry.space_group_name_H-M   'P 1'
#
loop_
_entity.id
_entity.type
_entity.pdbx_description
1 polymer ?
#
loop_
_entity_poly.entity_id
_entity_poly.type
_entity_poly.pdbx_seq_one_letter_code
_entity_poly.pdbx_strand_id
1 'polypeptide(L)'
;KGSGPRHFCFHPTGKFAFVINELANTITAFIHNPKTGALTSYQTISTLPKDFKGNSYTAEVVAHPSGKFIYGSNRRGDSIAAFTVNPESGTLAVAGFATAGIKEPRNFIVDPTGKWLLVANQNADTIIVFAIDQKTGVPKPTSISAKVGKPVCLRLLATGGAR
;
A
#
# COMPACT_ATOMS: atom_id res chain seq x y z
N LYS A 1 5.26 7.36 22.97
CA LYS A 1 5.97 7.03 21.72
C LYS A 1 5.13 7.55 20.55
N GLY A 2 5.74 8.20 19.55
CA GLY A 2 5.02 8.73 18.37
C GLY A 2 4.73 7.64 17.32
N SER A 3 3.79 7.90 16.42
CA SER A 3 3.37 6.95 15.36
C SER A 3 4.39 6.81 14.23
N GLY A 4 5.19 7.86 14.00
CA GLY A 4 6.17 7.95 12.90
C GLY A 4 5.52 8.01 11.51
N PRO A 5 4.74 9.06 11.18
CA PRO A 5 4.19 9.24 9.83
C PRO A 5 5.30 9.20 8.77
N ARG A 6 5.07 8.49 7.67
CA ARG A 6 6.09 8.22 6.65
C ARG A 6 5.65 8.68 5.25
N HIS A 7 4.93 7.82 4.53
CA HIS A 7 4.37 8.13 3.21
C HIS A 7 2.87 8.39 3.31
N PHE A 8 2.30 8.98 2.26
CA PHE A 8 0.87 9.15 2.13
C PHE A 8 0.43 8.99 0.68
N CYS A 9 -0.85 8.67 0.50
CA CYS A 9 -1.51 8.71 -0.80
C CYS A 9 -2.90 9.35 -0.67
N PHE A 10 -3.39 9.94 -1.75
CA PHE A 10 -4.78 10.35 -1.84
C PHE A 10 -5.64 9.24 -2.44
N HIS A 11 -6.90 9.16 -1.99
CA HIS A 11 -7.94 8.47 -2.74
C HIS A 11 -8.10 9.13 -4.12
N PRO A 12 -8.43 8.40 -5.20
CA PRO A 12 -8.58 8.99 -6.55
C PRO A 12 -9.57 10.15 -6.65
N THR A 13 -10.56 10.22 -5.76
CA THR A 13 -11.51 11.35 -5.69
C THR A 13 -10.93 12.61 -5.04
N GLY A 14 -9.74 12.53 -4.44
CA GLY A 14 -9.10 13.61 -3.69
C GLY A 14 -9.74 13.95 -2.34
N LYS A 15 -10.87 13.32 -1.97
CA LYS A 15 -11.61 13.60 -0.73
C LYS A 15 -10.94 13.05 0.53
N PHE A 16 -10.15 11.99 0.38
CA PHE A 16 -9.50 11.28 1.48
C PHE A 16 -8.00 11.18 1.26
N ALA A 17 -7.25 11.25 2.34
CA ALA A 17 -5.82 10.96 2.36
C ALA A 17 -5.53 9.85 3.37
N PHE A 18 -4.53 9.02 3.06
CA PHE A 18 -4.11 7.90 3.91
C PHE A 18 -2.63 8.02 4.18
N VAL A 19 -2.26 8.11 5.45
CA VAL A 19 -0.86 8.23 5.90
C VAL A 19 -0.46 6.94 6.58
N ILE A 20 0.65 6.36 6.15
CA ILE A 20 1.21 5.17 6.79
C ILE A 20 2.23 5.56 7.85
N ASN A 21 2.14 4.91 9.02
CA ASN A 21 2.90 5.22 10.22
C ASN A 21 3.93 4.12 10.48
N GLU A 22 5.22 4.42 10.24
CA GLU A 22 6.35 3.48 10.25
C GLU A 22 6.49 2.76 11.59
N LEU A 23 6.44 3.51 12.69
CA LEU A 23 6.76 2.98 14.02
C LEU A 23 5.55 2.30 14.68
N ALA A 24 4.34 2.72 14.32
CA ALA A 24 3.10 2.17 14.87
C ALA A 24 2.53 0.99 14.08
N ASN A 25 2.99 0.74 12.85
CA ASN A 25 2.40 -0.22 11.92
C ASN A 25 0.89 0.03 11.71
N THR A 26 0.55 1.27 11.41
CA THR A 26 -0.83 1.68 11.16
C THR A 26 -0.96 2.55 9.92
N ILE A 27 -2.19 2.63 9.39
CA ILE A 27 -2.60 3.68 8.46
C ILE A 27 -3.61 4.57 9.17
N THR A 28 -3.40 5.88 9.09
CA THR A 28 -4.37 6.89 9.53
C THR A 28 -5.07 7.49 8.32
N ALA A 29 -6.40 7.49 8.35
CA ALA A 29 -7.25 8.07 7.30
C ALA A 29 -7.71 9.48 7.69
N PHE A 30 -7.71 10.37 6.70
CA PHE A 30 -8.01 11.79 6.84
C PHE A 30 -9.04 12.26 5.82
N ILE A 31 -9.96 13.13 6.25
CA ILE A 31 -10.75 13.95 5.34
C ILE A 31 -9.84 15.08 4.84
N HIS A 32 -9.79 15.28 3.53
CA HIS A 32 -9.02 16.33 2.90
C HIS A 32 -9.92 17.49 2.48
N ASN A 33 -9.59 18.71 2.91
CA ASN A 33 -10.21 19.94 2.44
C ASN A 33 -9.42 20.48 1.24
N PRO A 34 -9.92 20.37 -0.01
CA PRO A 34 -9.16 20.79 -1.19
C PRO A 34 -9.00 22.32 -1.31
N LYS A 35 -9.78 23.11 -0.57
CA LYS A 35 -9.65 24.57 -0.58
C LYS A 35 -8.51 25.07 0.30
N THR A 36 -8.25 24.38 1.41
CA THR A 36 -7.26 24.81 2.41
C THR A 36 -6.05 23.88 2.52
N GLY A 37 -6.13 22.67 1.95
CA GLY A 37 -5.15 21.60 2.14
C GLY A 37 -5.21 20.94 3.52
N ALA A 38 -6.17 21.30 4.37
CA ALA A 38 -6.27 20.76 5.72
C ALA A 38 -6.65 19.26 5.71
N LEU A 39 -6.07 18.51 6.64
CA LEU A 39 -6.34 17.09 6.86
C LEU A 39 -6.94 16.88 8.26
N THR A 40 -8.10 16.22 8.33
CA THR A 40 -8.75 15.86 9.60
C THR A 40 -8.82 14.35 9.76
N SER A 41 -8.07 13.79 10.72
CA SER A 41 -8.05 12.35 10.96
C SER A 41 -9.36 11.84 11.53
N TYR A 42 -9.85 10.69 11.06
CA TYR A 42 -11.07 10.07 11.58
C TYR A 42 -10.93 8.56 11.87
N GLN A 43 -9.86 7.91 11.40
CA GLN A 43 -9.63 6.49 11.65
C GLN A 43 -8.13 6.20 11.70
N THR A 44 -7.71 5.28 12.56
CA THR A 44 -6.40 4.64 12.49
C THR A 44 -6.59 3.13 12.59
N ILE A 45 -5.94 2.38 11.70
CA ILE A 45 -6.09 0.92 11.59
C ILE A 45 -4.73 0.24 11.48
N SER A 46 -4.59 -0.94 12.08
CA SER A 46 -3.37 -1.77 12.02
C SER A 46 -3.11 -2.29 10.60
N THR A 47 -1.84 -2.32 10.20
CA THR A 47 -1.36 -3.01 8.98
C THR A 47 -0.90 -4.43 9.25
N LEU A 48 -1.05 -4.93 10.47
CA LEU A 48 -0.64 -6.27 10.89
C LEU A 48 -1.85 -7.12 11.28
N PRO A 49 -1.78 -8.45 11.09
CA PRO A 49 -2.70 -9.40 11.72
C PRO A 49 -2.76 -9.19 13.23
N LYS A 50 -3.94 -9.42 13.82
CA LYS A 50 -4.18 -9.22 15.27
C LYS A 50 -3.23 -10.03 16.15
N ASP A 51 -2.81 -11.19 15.67
CA ASP A 51 -1.96 -12.17 16.33
C ASP A 51 -0.48 -12.06 15.95
N PHE A 52 -0.10 -11.10 15.10
CA PHE A 52 1.29 -10.92 14.66
C PHE A 52 2.24 -10.76 15.85
N LYS A 53 3.40 -11.43 15.76
CA LYS A 53 4.49 -11.37 16.75
C LYS A 53 5.78 -10.96 16.06
N GLY A 54 6.62 -10.23 16.79
CA GLY A 54 7.92 -9.78 16.32
C GLY A 54 7.93 -8.33 15.88
N ASN A 55 9.01 -7.95 15.21
CA ASN A 55 9.25 -6.58 14.77
C ASN A 55 8.74 -6.38 13.35
N SER A 56 8.04 -5.27 13.12
CA SER A 56 7.62 -4.82 11.80
C SER A 56 7.71 -3.30 11.72
N TYR A 57 7.97 -2.80 10.52
CA TYR A 57 7.95 -1.37 10.22
C TYR A 57 7.30 -1.14 8.87
N THR A 58 6.26 -0.31 8.82
CA THR A 58 5.64 -0.01 7.53
C THR A 58 6.56 0.80 6.61
N ALA A 59 6.27 0.84 5.32
CA ALA A 59 7.00 1.69 4.38
C ALA A 59 6.09 2.43 3.40
N GLU A 60 5.51 1.73 2.45
CA GLU A 60 4.80 2.35 1.33
C GLU A 60 3.29 2.25 1.50
N VAL A 61 2.56 3.25 1.00
CA VAL A 61 1.08 3.24 0.95
C VAL A 61 0.61 3.70 -0.42
N VAL A 62 -0.27 2.91 -1.04
CA VAL A 62 -0.75 3.17 -2.40
C VAL A 62 -2.25 2.95 -2.47
N ALA A 63 -2.95 3.89 -3.09
CA ALA A 63 -4.35 3.73 -3.46
C ALA A 63 -4.47 3.01 -4.80
N HIS A 64 -5.39 2.05 -4.87
CA HIS A 64 -5.77 1.44 -6.14
C HIS A 64 -6.47 2.48 -7.05
N PRO A 65 -6.26 2.47 -8.38
CA PRO A 65 -6.87 3.43 -9.30
C PRO A 65 -8.41 3.49 -9.24
N SER A 66 -9.07 2.37 -8.91
CA SER A 66 -10.54 2.32 -8.72
C SER A 66 -11.03 2.98 -7.42
N GLY A 67 -10.13 3.31 -6.49
CA GLY A 67 -10.45 3.83 -5.16
C GLY A 67 -10.96 2.78 -4.17
N LYS A 68 -11.30 1.57 -4.61
CA LYS A 68 -11.89 0.53 -3.76
C LYS A 68 -10.92 -0.06 -2.73
N PHE A 69 -9.61 0.06 -2.97
CA PHE A 69 -8.59 -0.57 -2.14
C PHE A 69 -7.44 0.39 -1.79
N ILE A 70 -6.93 0.26 -0.57
CA ILE A 70 -5.65 0.84 -0.12
C ILE A 70 -4.71 -0.30 0.25
N TYR A 71 -3.43 -0.12 -0.06
CA TYR A 71 -2.37 -1.07 0.25
C TYR A 71 -1.33 -0.43 1.15
N GLY A 72 -0.78 -1.19 2.10
CA GLY A 72 0.35 -0.78 2.93
C GLY A 72 1.39 -1.88 3.05
N SER A 73 2.69 -1.56 2.92
CA SER A 73 3.75 -2.56 3.08
C SER A 73 4.29 -2.63 4.50
N ASN A 74 4.65 -3.83 4.95
CA ASN A 74 5.29 -4.11 6.24
C ASN A 74 6.66 -4.76 6.01
N ARG A 75 7.74 -4.06 6.38
CA ARG A 75 9.11 -4.58 6.41
C ARG A 75 9.33 -5.41 7.67
N ARG A 76 10.17 -6.46 7.60
CA ARG A 76 10.37 -7.51 8.61
C ARG A 76 9.13 -8.37 8.93
N GLY A 77 7.93 -7.80 8.82
CA GLY A 77 6.67 -8.52 8.76
C GLY A 77 6.32 -9.06 7.37
N ASP A 78 7.17 -8.81 6.36
CA ASP A 78 7.16 -9.40 5.02
C ASP A 78 5.77 -9.52 4.38
N SER A 79 5.03 -8.40 4.35
CA SER A 79 3.67 -8.41 3.80
C SER A 79 3.26 -7.12 3.11
N ILE A 80 2.28 -7.25 2.21
CA ILE A 80 1.42 -6.16 1.76
C ILE A 80 0.04 -6.36 2.40
N ALA A 81 -0.36 -5.43 3.27
CA ALA A 81 -1.72 -5.36 3.82
C ALA A 81 -2.65 -4.72 2.79
N ALA A 82 -3.81 -5.34 2.57
CA ALA A 82 -4.86 -4.83 1.71
C ALA A 82 -6.08 -4.42 2.53
N PHE A 83 -6.66 -3.28 2.20
CA PHE A 83 -7.83 -2.72 2.85
C PHE A 83 -8.91 -2.40 1.81
N THR A 84 -10.17 -2.68 2.12
CA THR A 84 -11.31 -2.12 1.38
C THR A 84 -11.63 -0.72 1.87
N VAL A 85 -12.06 0.16 0.96
CA VAL A 85 -12.47 1.54 1.26
C VAL A 85 -13.98 1.66 1.18
N ASN A 86 -14.61 2.18 2.22
CA ASN A 86 -16.00 2.65 2.11
C ASN A 86 -16.03 3.92 1.24
N PRO A 87 -16.79 3.96 0.13
CA PRO A 87 -16.75 5.07 -0.82
C PRO A 87 -17.36 6.38 -0.27
N GLU A 88 -18.22 6.30 0.74
CA GLU A 88 -18.91 7.46 1.32
C GLU A 88 -18.10 8.07 2.46
N SER A 89 -17.64 7.23 3.40
CA SER A 89 -16.93 7.68 4.60
C SER A 89 -15.41 7.64 4.47
N GLY A 90 -14.87 6.95 3.46
CA GLY A 90 -13.44 6.69 3.32
C GLY A 90 -12.88 5.73 4.37
N THR A 91 -13.71 5.07 5.19
CA THR A 91 -13.21 4.16 6.23
C THR A 91 -12.60 2.91 5.62
N LEU A 92 -11.51 2.45 6.23
CA LEU A 92 -10.78 1.24 5.87
C LEU A 92 -11.27 0.05 6.68
N ALA A 93 -11.37 -1.10 6.03
CA ALA A 93 -11.50 -2.41 6.67
C ALA A 93 -10.43 -3.35 6.12
N VAL A 94 -9.85 -4.19 6.99
CA VAL A 94 -8.83 -5.18 6.57
C VAL A 94 -9.48 -6.17 5.61
N ALA A 95 -8.91 -6.29 4.41
CA ALA A 95 -9.33 -7.27 3.41
C ALA A 95 -8.47 -8.54 3.47
N GLY A 96 -7.18 -8.38 3.75
CA GLY A 96 -6.24 -9.50 3.87
C GLY A 96 -4.78 -9.06 3.75
N PHE A 97 -3.88 -10.04 3.71
CA PHE A 97 -2.45 -9.82 3.67
C PHE A 97 -1.81 -10.74 2.62
N ALA A 98 -1.04 -10.16 1.70
CA ALA A 98 -0.19 -10.93 0.80
C ALA A 98 1.19 -11.11 1.47
N THR A 99 1.70 -12.34 1.50
CA THR A 99 2.98 -12.70 2.17
C THR A 99 3.91 -13.54 1.29
N ALA A 100 3.36 -14.29 0.34
CA ALA A 100 4.11 -15.25 -0.46
C ALA A 100 5.20 -14.56 -1.31
N GLY A 101 6.46 -14.94 -1.10
CA GLY A 101 7.61 -14.40 -1.81
C GLY A 101 8.04 -12.98 -1.41
N ILE A 102 7.34 -12.34 -0.47
CA ILE A 102 7.66 -10.97 -0.04
C ILE A 102 8.78 -11.01 1.00
N LYS A 103 9.77 -10.13 0.85
CA LYS A 103 10.92 -9.98 1.75
C LYS A 103 11.37 -8.53 1.85
N GLU A 104 11.18 -7.92 3.02
CA GLU A 104 11.51 -6.51 3.30
C GLU A 104 10.97 -5.53 2.22
N PRO A 105 9.63 -5.45 2.00
CA PRO A 105 9.02 -4.66 0.94
C PRO A 105 9.07 -3.15 1.23
N ARG A 106 10.21 -2.50 0.92
CA ARG A 106 10.37 -1.05 1.18
C ARG A 106 9.52 -0.20 0.26
N ASN A 107 9.24 -0.67 -0.95
CA ASN A 107 8.37 0.01 -1.91
C ASN A 107 7.61 -1.03 -2.74
N PHE A 108 6.43 -0.64 -3.19
CA PHE A 108 5.66 -1.33 -4.22
C PHE A 108 4.90 -0.30 -5.04
N ILE A 109 4.37 -0.71 -6.18
CA ILE A 109 3.53 0.14 -7.03
C ILE A 109 2.36 -0.66 -7.59
N VAL A 110 1.21 -0.01 -7.74
CA VAL A 110 0.06 -0.54 -8.48
C VAL A 110 0.12 0.04 -9.90
N ASP A 111 -0.10 -0.81 -10.89
CA ASP A 111 -0.10 -0.35 -12.28
C ASP A 111 -1.35 0.50 -12.61
N PRO A 112 -1.31 1.36 -13.65
CA PRO A 112 -2.44 2.22 -13.99
C PRO A 112 -3.74 1.47 -14.30
N THR A 113 -3.65 0.23 -14.78
CA THR A 113 -4.86 -0.58 -15.04
C THR A 113 -5.47 -1.16 -13.75
N GLY A 114 -4.74 -1.14 -12.64
CA GLY A 114 -5.16 -1.72 -11.36
C GLY A 114 -5.17 -3.25 -11.34
N LYS A 115 -4.59 -3.90 -12.35
CA LYS A 115 -4.56 -5.36 -12.44
C LYS A 115 -3.36 -5.95 -11.71
N TRP A 116 -2.29 -5.18 -11.59
CA TRP A 116 -0.99 -5.65 -11.16
C TRP A 116 -0.43 -4.80 -10.02
N LEU A 117 0.23 -5.48 -9.09
CA LEU A 117 1.01 -4.87 -8.02
C LEU A 117 2.43 -5.41 -8.09
N LEU A 118 3.42 -4.54 -8.19
CA LEU A 118 4.83 -4.90 -8.24
C LEU A 118 5.46 -4.62 -6.88
N VAL A 119 6.03 -5.63 -6.23
CA VAL A 119 6.70 -5.50 -4.93
C VAL A 119 8.21 -5.52 -5.13
N ALA A 120 8.90 -4.50 -4.63
CA ALA A 120 10.35 -4.46 -4.57
C ALA A 120 10.83 -5.04 -3.23
N ASN A 121 11.39 -6.25 -3.27
CA ASN A 121 11.92 -6.95 -2.11
C ASN A 121 13.37 -6.54 -1.87
N GLN A 122 13.59 -5.61 -0.94
CA GLN A 122 14.92 -5.02 -0.71
C GLN A 122 15.98 -6.06 -0.36
N ASN A 123 15.66 -7.04 0.50
CA ASN A 123 16.65 -8.00 1.00
C ASN A 123 16.73 -9.30 0.18
N ALA A 124 15.83 -9.49 -0.78
CA ALA A 124 15.82 -10.67 -1.65
C ALA A 124 16.22 -10.35 -3.10
N ASP A 125 16.70 -9.13 -3.37
CA ASP A 125 17.16 -8.70 -4.68
C ASP A 125 16.19 -9.03 -5.83
N THR A 126 14.89 -8.86 -5.57
CA THR A 126 13.82 -9.24 -6.49
C THR A 126 12.74 -8.19 -6.59
N ILE A 127 12.16 -8.06 -7.78
CA ILE A 127 10.84 -7.47 -7.99
C ILE A 127 9.90 -8.61 -8.39
N ILE A 128 8.77 -8.73 -7.70
CA ILE A 128 7.75 -9.77 -7.98
C ILE A 128 6.45 -9.10 -8.40
N VAL A 129 5.82 -9.63 -9.46
CA VAL A 129 4.51 -9.19 -9.92
C VAL A 129 3.42 -10.00 -9.24
N PHE A 130 2.41 -9.31 -8.69
CA PHE A 130 1.21 -9.88 -8.11
C PHE A 130 0.00 -9.49 -8.96
N ALA A 131 -0.93 -10.43 -9.15
CA ALA A 131 -2.26 -10.15 -9.69
C ALA A 131 -3.18 -9.68 -8.56
N ILE A 132 -3.87 -8.56 -8.74
CA ILE A 132 -4.84 -8.06 -7.77
C ILE A 132 -6.18 -8.77 -7.99
N ASP A 133 -6.65 -9.50 -6.98
CA ASP A 133 -8.01 -10.04 -6.98
C ASP A 133 -9.02 -8.89 -6.95
N GLN A 134 -9.73 -8.67 -8.06
CA GLN A 134 -10.59 -7.49 -8.21
C GLN A 134 -11.84 -7.52 -7.31
N LYS A 135 -12.16 -8.69 -6.72
CA LYS A 135 -13.29 -8.83 -5.79
C LYS A 135 -12.86 -8.57 -4.35
N THR A 136 -11.73 -9.14 -3.93
CA THR A 136 -11.27 -9.06 -2.53
C THR A 136 -10.24 -7.96 -2.31
N GLY A 137 -9.58 -7.50 -3.37
CA GLY A 137 -8.46 -6.56 -3.31
C GLY A 137 -7.13 -7.21 -2.96
N VAL A 138 -7.09 -8.47 -2.51
CA VAL A 138 -5.87 -9.12 -2.00
C VAL A 138 -4.97 -9.58 -3.16
N PRO A 139 -3.72 -9.09 -3.26
CA PRO A 139 -2.81 -9.49 -4.32
C PRO A 139 -2.32 -10.94 -4.16
N LYS A 140 -2.18 -11.68 -5.27
CA LYS A 140 -1.65 -13.05 -5.33
C LYS A 140 -0.40 -13.08 -6.20
N PRO A 141 0.67 -13.80 -5.79
CA PRO A 141 1.91 -13.82 -6.56
C PRO A 141 1.69 -14.48 -7.91
N THR A 142 2.39 -13.98 -8.92
CA THR A 142 2.54 -14.64 -10.22
C THR A 142 3.90 -15.33 -10.30
N SER A 143 4.16 -16.03 -11.41
CA SER A 143 5.50 -16.55 -11.72
C SER A 143 6.46 -15.47 -12.25
N ILE A 144 5.99 -14.24 -12.49
CA ILE A 144 6.78 -13.17 -13.09
C ILE A 144 7.58 -12.46 -12.02
N SER A 145 8.90 -12.47 -12.18
CA SER A 145 9.84 -11.77 -11.32
C SER A 145 11.08 -11.31 -12.09
N ALA A 146 11.80 -10.34 -11.54
CA ALA A 146 13.08 -9.88 -12.04
C ALA A 146 14.09 -9.80 -10.90
N LYS A 147 15.34 -10.18 -11.18
CA LYS A 147 16.46 -9.95 -10.25
C LYS A 147 16.93 -8.51 -10.40
N VAL A 148 16.90 -7.77 -9.30
CA VAL A 148 17.35 -6.38 -9.21
C VAL A 148 18.01 -6.23 -7.85
N GLY A 149 19.25 -5.73 -7.79
CA GLY A 149 19.93 -5.55 -6.50
C GLY A 149 19.22 -4.51 -5.63
N LYS A 150 18.83 -4.88 -4.42
CA LYS A 150 18.23 -4.04 -3.37
C LYS A 150 17.22 -3.02 -3.89
N PRO A 151 16.14 -3.45 -4.57
CA PRO A 151 15.19 -2.53 -5.16
C PRO A 151 14.37 -1.88 -4.03
N VAL A 152 14.33 -0.55 -4.01
CA VAL A 152 13.68 0.24 -2.93
C VAL A 152 12.77 1.33 -3.45
N CYS A 153 12.66 1.49 -4.77
CA CYS A 153 11.82 2.49 -5.40
C CYS A 153 11.43 2.01 -6.81
N LEU A 154 10.13 1.89 -7.05
CA LEU A 154 9.55 1.59 -8.35
C LEU A 154 8.80 2.82 -8.84
N ARG A 155 8.97 3.14 -10.13
CA ARG A 155 8.21 4.19 -10.82
C ARG A 155 7.78 3.65 -12.16
N LEU A 156 6.55 3.96 -12.53
CA LEU A 156 6.02 3.67 -13.85
C LEU A 156 6.14 4.93 -14.68
N LEU A 157 6.71 4.79 -15.87
CA LEU A 157 6.76 5.88 -16.83
C LEU A 157 5.50 5.82 -17.67
N ALA A 158 4.82 6.96 -17.81
CA ALA A 158 3.83 7.11 -18.86
C ALA A 158 4.58 7.03 -20.19
N THR A 159 4.40 5.92 -20.92
CA THR A 159 4.77 5.88 -22.32
C THR A 159 3.74 6.73 -23.04
N GLY A 160 4.18 7.85 -23.63
CA GLY A 160 3.30 8.79 -24.32
C GLY A 160 2.55 8.12 -25.45
N GLY A 161 1.34 7.64 -25.19
CA GLY A 161 0.29 7.51 -26.19
C GLY A 161 -0.27 8.92 -26.41
N ALA A 162 -0.30 9.36 -27.67
CA ALA A 162 -0.80 10.67 -28.06
C ALA A 162 -2.20 10.96 -27.46
N ARG A 163 -2.42 12.25 -27.24
CA ARG A 163 -3.65 12.89 -26.73
C ARG A 163 -4.94 12.32 -27.30
#